data_AF-A0A9Q0J2G0-F1
#
_entry.id   AF-A0A9Q0J2G0-F1
#
_cell.length_a   1.000
_cell.length_b   1.000
_cell.length_c   1.000
_cell.angle_alpha   90.00
_cell.angle_beta   90.00
_cell.angle_gamma   90.00
#
_symmetry.space_group_name_H-M   'P 1'
#
loop_
_entity.id
_entity.type
_entity.pdbx_description
1 polymer ?
#
loop_
_entity_poly.entity_id
_entity_poly.type
_entity_poly.pdbx_seq_one_letter_code
_entity_poly.pdbx_strand_id
1 'polypeptide(L)'
;MKQVRVRFAGFRNTDDEWVNVKTDLRERSIPLEPAECHMVNVGDLVMSFQEKEEQSLYFDAHVVAIQRQDHDATECKCVFLVRYDHDNSEDEVQCSKLCRRPSE
;
A
#
# COMPACT_ATOMS: atom_id res chain seq x y z
N MET A 1 7.22 25.87 5.85
CA MET A 1 7.02 24.41 5.98
C MET A 1 6.15 24.17 7.20
N LYS A 2 5.02 23.44 7.08
CA LYS A 2 4.12 23.19 8.21
C LYS A 2 4.35 21.75 8.69
N GLN A 3 4.69 21.61 9.96
CA GLN A 3 4.83 20.30 10.60
C GLN A 3 3.75 20.14 11.68
N VAL A 4 3.40 18.89 11.94
CA VAL A 4 2.50 18.50 13.05
C VAL A 4 3.11 17.32 13.78
N ARG A 5 2.79 17.21 15.07
CA ARG A 5 3.20 16.08 15.89
C ARG A 5 2.12 15.01 15.86
N VAL A 6 2.47 13.81 15.42
CA VAL A 6 1.53 12.69 15.29
C VAL A 6 1.81 11.60 16.31
N ARG A 7 0.76 10.86 16.67
CA ARG A 7 0.84 9.63 17.45
C ARG A 7 0.46 8.46 16.57
N PHE A 8 1.35 7.50 16.43
CA PHE A 8 1.07 6.28 15.67
C PHE A 8 0.15 5.35 16.46
N ALA A 9 -0.83 4.75 15.78
CA ALA A 9 -1.73 3.80 16.41
C ALA A 9 -0.94 2.58 16.92
N GLY A 10 -1.18 2.19 18.17
CA GLY A 10 -0.45 1.09 18.82
C GLY A 10 0.88 1.47 19.48
N PHE A 11 1.32 2.73 19.35
CA PHE A 11 2.56 3.23 19.94
C PHE A 11 2.31 4.19 21.12
N ARG A 12 3.37 4.45 21.90
CA ARG A 12 3.31 5.35 23.06
C ARG A 12 3.66 6.78 22.63
N ASN A 13 3.44 7.72 23.54
CA ASN A 13 3.79 9.12 23.32
C ASN A 13 5.30 9.39 23.17
N THR A 14 6.13 8.43 23.60
CA THR A 14 7.58 8.45 23.39
C THR A 14 7.96 8.28 21.93
N ASP A 15 7.08 7.70 21.13
CA ASP A 15 7.26 7.42 19.71
C ASP A 15 6.56 8.48 18.83
N ASP A 16 6.06 9.57 19.43
CA ASP A 16 5.41 10.65 18.69
C ASP A 16 6.43 11.41 17.83
N GLU A 17 6.16 11.58 16.54
CA GLU A 17 7.06 12.22 15.58
C GLU A 17 6.51 13.54 15.00
N TRP A 18 7.42 14.44 14.62
CA TRP A 18 7.09 15.64 13.86
C TRP A 18 7.20 15.35 12.36
N VAL A 19 6.07 15.43 11.65
CA VAL A 19 5.99 15.09 10.23
C VAL A 19 5.55 16.29 9.39
N ASN A 20 5.96 16.35 8.12
CA ASN A 20 5.56 17.39 7.19
C ASN A 20 4.14 17.14 6.67
N VAL A 21 3.25 18.13 6.87
CA VAL A 21 1.83 18.00 6.52
C VAL A 21 1.60 17.76 5.03
N LYS A 22 2.50 18.22 4.15
CA LYS A 22 2.32 18.11 2.70
C LYS A 22 2.86 16.80 2.12
N THR A 23 3.88 16.21 2.72
CA THR A 23 4.61 15.07 2.14
C THR A 23 4.40 13.78 2.91
N ASP A 24 4.14 13.86 4.21
CA ASP A 24 4.19 12.71 5.12
C ASP A 24 2.81 12.37 5.68
N LEU A 25 1.78 13.16 5.33
CA LEU A 25 0.41 12.96 5.76
C LEU A 25 -0.54 12.92 4.58
N ARG A 26 -1.42 11.93 4.61
CA ARG A 26 -2.48 11.72 3.62
C ARG A 26 -3.61 10.91 4.24
N GLU A 27 -4.76 10.90 3.59
CA GLU A 27 -5.85 10.00 3.97
C GLU A 27 -5.41 8.53 3.90
N ARG A 28 -5.91 7.72 4.83
CA ARG A 28 -5.53 6.30 4.95
C ARG A 28 -5.87 5.54 3.67
N SER A 29 -4.94 4.71 3.19
CA SER A 29 -5.21 3.78 2.09
C SER A 29 -6.27 2.75 2.48
N ILE A 30 -7.06 2.29 1.52
CA ILE A 30 -8.22 1.42 1.74
C ILE A 30 -7.83 0.00 1.35
N PRO A 31 -7.92 -0.99 2.28
CA PRO A 31 -7.71 -2.40 1.93
C PRO A 31 -8.66 -2.85 0.83
N LEU A 32 -8.18 -3.73 -0.04
CA LEU A 32 -8.97 -4.31 -1.12
C LEU A 32 -9.57 -5.64 -0.69
N GLU A 33 -10.89 -5.78 -0.84
CA GLU A 33 -11.53 -7.08 -0.73
C GLU A 33 -11.21 -7.95 -1.96
N PRO A 34 -11.30 -9.29 -1.86
CA PRO A 34 -10.99 -10.18 -2.99
C PRO A 34 -11.77 -9.86 -4.28
N ALA A 35 -13.05 -9.52 -4.15
CA ALA A 35 -13.92 -9.12 -5.26
C ALA A 35 -13.54 -7.76 -5.88
N GLU A 36 -12.75 -6.96 -5.18
CA GLU A 36 -12.41 -5.57 -5.52
C GLU A 36 -11.11 -5.45 -6.32
N CYS A 37 -10.43 -6.56 -6.62
CA CYS A 37 -9.16 -6.57 -7.35
C CYS A 37 -9.24 -5.85 -8.72
N HIS A 38 -10.42 -5.78 -9.33
CA HIS A 38 -10.68 -5.11 -10.61
C HIS A 38 -10.55 -3.59 -10.52
N MET A 39 -10.59 -3.00 -9.31
CA MET A 39 -10.40 -1.56 -9.10
C MET A 39 -8.95 -1.11 -9.24
N VAL A 40 -7.99 -2.05 -9.22
CA VAL A 40 -6.56 -1.77 -9.38
C VAL A 40 -6.16 -1.91 -10.84
N ASN A 41 -5.50 -0.91 -11.40
CA ASN A 41 -5.03 -0.85 -12.78
C ASN A 41 -3.51 -0.64 -12.85
N VAL A 42 -2.93 -0.95 -14.01
CA VAL A 42 -1.52 -0.62 -14.28
C VAL A 42 -1.34 0.89 -14.22
N GLY A 43 -0.32 1.33 -13.48
CA GLY A 43 -0.02 2.73 -13.21
C GLY A 43 -0.61 3.27 -11.91
N ASP A 44 -1.51 2.54 -11.24
CA ASP A 44 -2.09 3.00 -9.98
C ASP A 44 -1.02 3.07 -8.88
N LEU A 45 -1.07 4.15 -8.09
CA LEU A 45 -0.38 4.24 -6.81
C LEU A 45 -1.12 3.39 -5.77
N VAL A 46 -0.41 2.45 -5.17
CA VAL A 46 -0.91 1.56 -4.12
C VAL A 46 0.02 1.58 -2.92
N MET A 47 -0.52 1.26 -1.75
CA MET A 47 0.28 0.93 -0.58
C MET A 47 0.41 -0.60 -0.52
N SER A 48 1.63 -1.10 -0.66
CA SER A 48 1.93 -2.53 -0.68
C SER A 48 2.63 -2.96 0.61
N PHE A 49 2.20 -4.08 1.17
CA PHE A 49 2.86 -4.70 2.30
C PHE A 49 4.05 -5.54 1.82
N GLN A 50 5.26 -5.09 2.15
CA GLN A 50 6.50 -5.79 1.87
C GLN A 50 6.99 -6.51 3.13
N GLU A 51 7.09 -7.82 3.03
CA GLU A 51 7.58 -8.68 4.11
C GLU A 51 9.02 -9.12 3.79
N LYS A 52 9.97 -8.66 4.61
CA LYS A 52 11.38 -9.04 4.56
C LYS A 52 11.74 -9.77 5.86
N GLU A 53 12.86 -10.51 5.86
CA GLU A 53 13.29 -11.32 7.02
C GLU A 53 13.39 -10.52 8.32
N GLU A 54 13.83 -9.27 8.25
CA GLU A 54 14.05 -8.41 9.42
C GLU A 54 12.87 -7.47 9.73
N GLN A 55 12.02 -7.17 8.73
CA GLN A 55 10.95 -6.18 8.88
C GLN A 55 9.81 -6.42 7.90
N SER A 56 8.60 -6.12 8.35
CA SER A 56 7.40 -6.11 7.50
C SER A 56 6.77 -4.72 7.54
N LEU A 57 6.80 -4.02 6.41
CA LEU A 57 6.44 -2.61 6.30
C LEU A 57 5.48 -2.36 5.15
N TYR A 58 4.79 -1.23 5.21
CA TYR A 58 3.96 -0.74 4.12
C TYR A 58 4.72 0.35 3.37
N PHE A 59 4.83 0.21 2.06
CA PHE A 59 5.48 1.18 1.19
C PHE A 59 4.56 1.60 0.05
N ASP A 60 4.81 2.80 -0.46
CA ASP A 60 4.26 3.23 -1.73
C ASP A 60 4.91 2.47 -2.88
N ALA A 61 4.06 2.05 -3.82
CA ALA A 61 4.45 1.35 -5.02
C ALA A 61 3.48 1.66 -6.17
N HIS A 62 3.96 1.49 -7.39
CA HIS A 62 3.15 1.61 -8.59
C HIS A 62 2.95 0.23 -9.22
N VAL A 63 1.73 -0.04 -9.68
CA VAL A 63 1.42 -1.30 -10.39
C VAL A 63 2.02 -1.26 -11.78
N VAL A 64 2.93 -2.19 -12.09
CA VAL A 64 3.63 -2.29 -13.38
C VAL A 64 2.92 -3.24 -14.33
N ALA A 65 2.41 -4.37 -13.81
CA ALA A 65 1.68 -5.35 -14.59
C ALA A 65 0.68 -6.10 -13.71
N ILE A 66 -0.34 -6.69 -14.34
CA ILE A 66 -1.35 -7.49 -13.65
C ILE A 66 -1.61 -8.77 -14.44
N GLN A 67 -1.46 -9.92 -13.79
CA GLN A 67 -1.90 -11.20 -14.30
C GLN A 67 -3.25 -11.55 -13.67
N ARG A 68 -4.33 -11.37 -14.44
CA ARG A 68 -5.69 -11.68 -14.00
C ARG A 68 -5.94 -13.19 -14.07
N GLN A 69 -6.62 -13.72 -13.05
CA GLN A 69 -7.00 -15.13 -12.96
C GLN A 69 -8.49 -15.25 -12.64
N ASP A 70 -9.10 -16.37 -13.02
CA ASP A 70 -10.47 -16.69 -12.61
C ASP A 70 -10.52 -17.00 -11.11
N HIS A 71 -11.40 -16.31 -10.40
CA HIS A 71 -11.62 -16.52 -8.98
C HIS A 71 -13.02 -16.04 -8.56
N ASP A 72 -13.49 -16.45 -7.39
CA ASP A 72 -14.76 -15.97 -6.83
C ASP A 72 -14.56 -14.77 -5.90
N ALA A 73 -15.62 -14.34 -5.23
CA ALA A 73 -15.60 -13.18 -4.34
C ALA A 73 -14.90 -13.42 -2.99
N THR A 74 -14.50 -14.65 -2.67
CA THR A 74 -13.93 -15.03 -1.37
C THR A 74 -12.41 -14.99 -1.34
N GLU A 75 -11.75 -15.18 -2.49
CA GLU A 75 -10.30 -15.18 -2.61
C GLU A 75 -9.88 -14.65 -3.98
N CYS A 76 -8.92 -13.72 -4.02
CA CYS A 76 -8.37 -13.22 -5.26
C CYS A 76 -7.10 -13.99 -5.59
N LYS A 77 -7.01 -14.46 -6.85
CA LYS A 77 -5.83 -15.18 -7.37
C LYS A 77 -5.02 -14.34 -8.36
N CYS A 78 -5.37 -13.07 -8.56
CA CYS A 78 -4.63 -12.18 -9.45
C CYS A 78 -3.24 -11.89 -8.88
N VAL A 79 -2.23 -11.85 -9.75
CA VAL A 79 -0.86 -11.45 -9.39
C VAL A 79 -0.63 -10.02 -9.88
N PHE A 80 -0.11 -9.18 -8.99
CA PHE A 80 0.20 -7.78 -9.28
C PHE A 80 1.72 -7.61 -9.18
N LEU A 81 2.35 -7.24 -10.29
CA LEU A 81 3.74 -6.80 -10.27
C LEU A 81 3.75 -5.33 -9.85
N VAL A 82 4.38 -5.02 -8.73
CA VAL A 82 4.53 -3.65 -8.22
C VAL A 82 5.99 -3.22 -8.25
N ARG A 83 6.24 -1.93 -8.42
CA ARG A 83 7.56 -1.31 -8.26
C ARG A 83 7.52 -0.31 -7.12
N TYR A 84 8.39 -0.49 -6.13
CA TYR A 84 8.42 0.35 -4.95
C TYR A 84 9.10 1.69 -5.20
N ASP A 85 8.51 2.78 -4.70
CA ASP A 85 9.02 4.14 -4.94
C ASP A 85 10.34 4.42 -4.21
N HIS A 86 10.59 3.73 -3.09
CA HIS A 86 11.73 4.00 -2.21
C HIS A 86 13.06 3.43 -2.74
N ASP A 87 13.04 2.32 -3.48
CA ASP A 87 14.25 1.64 -3.96
C ASP A 87 14.17 1.12 -5.40
N ASN A 88 13.03 1.31 -6.08
CA ASN A 88 12.74 0.78 -7.43
C ASN A 88 12.77 -0.75 -7.54
N SER A 89 12.79 -1.48 -6.42
CA SER A 89 12.64 -2.94 -6.45
C SER A 89 11.25 -3.32 -6.95
N GLU A 90 11.17 -4.47 -7.62
CA GLU A 90 9.91 -5.03 -8.10
C GLU A 90 9.55 -6.30 -7.34
N ASP A 91 8.26 -6.52 -7.12
CA ASP A 91 7.75 -7.67 -6.38
C ASP A 91 6.39 -8.10 -6.91
N GLU A 92 6.14 -9.41 -6.91
CA GLU A 92 4.85 -9.99 -7.28
C GLU A 92 4.02 -10.21 -6.02
N VAL A 93 2.92 -9.47 -5.90
CA VAL A 93 2.07 -9.50 -4.70
C VAL A 93 0.64 -9.88 -5.03
N GLN A 94 -0.06 -10.38 -4.01
CA GLN A 94 -1.49 -10.70 -4.07
C GLN A 94 -2.34 -9.48 -3.69
N CYS A 95 -3.62 -9.48 -4.08
CA CYS A 95 -4.56 -8.40 -3.76
C CYS A 95 -4.62 -8.08 -2.26
N SER A 96 -4.51 -9.09 -1.39
CA SER A 96 -4.54 -8.94 0.08
C SER A 96 -3.36 -8.16 0.66
N LYS A 97 -2.28 -7.99 -0.09
CA LYS A 97 -1.10 -7.21 0.29
C LYS A 97 -1.20 -5.75 -0.19
N LEU A 98 -2.24 -5.41 -0.94
CA LEU A 98 -2.44 -4.08 -1.53
C LEU A 98 -3.55 -3.32 -0.81
N CYS A 99 -3.33 -2.01 -0.63
CA CYS A 99 -4.36 -1.05 -0.30
C CYS A 99 -4.38 0.04 -1.37
N ARG A 100 -5.57 0.32 -1.93
CA ARG A 100 -5.74 1.39 -2.91
C ARG A 100 -5.76 2.77 -2.23
N ARG A 101 -5.46 3.81 -3.00
CA ARG A 101 -5.71 5.18 -2.54
C ARG A 101 -7.22 5.47 -2.55
N PRO A 102 -7.72 6.32 -1.61
CA PRO A 102 -9.04 6.91 -1.75
C PRO A 102 -9.14 7.63 -3.10
N SER A 103 -10.29 7.50 -3.76
CA SER A 103 -10.62 8.35 -4.91
C SER A 103 -10.76 9.79 -4.42
N GLU A 104 -10.23 10.75 -5.18
CA GLU A 104 -10.53 12.17 -4.95
C GLU A 104 -12.04 12.47 -5.08
#